data_AF-A0A0N0P4N3-F1
#
_entry.id   AF-A0A0N0P4N3-F1
#
_cell.length_a   1.000
_cell.length_b   1.000
_cell.length_c   1.000
_cell.angle_alpha   90.00
_cell.angle_beta   90.00
_cell.angle_gamma   90.00
#
_symmetry.space_group_name_H-M   'P 1'
#
loop_
_entity.id
_entity.type
_entity.pdbx_description
1 polymer ?
#
loop_
_entity_poly.entity_id
_entity_poly.type
_entity_poly.pdbx_seq_one_letter_code
_entity_poly.pdbx_strand_id
1 'polypeptide(L)'
;MLRSVTRGLWYKFNDVKSKGILERMAKAKVRAGVDPSDVDMGELARESGLAPSNTANIQQFVQEKEAVMNMLQEQRLRRIARREAFLEWQAGQREKGAAHRLLRQARKAEKYKRRHYHATGGRMLPVLPARREALDAAQHLSSCRLGLTSEAVGKADTQKCTRLFLTLGKK
;
A
#
# COMPACT_ATOMS: atom_id res chain seq x y z
N MET A 1 -42.78 50.74 1.98
CA MET A 1 -42.62 49.84 3.14
C MET A 1 -42.05 48.50 2.65
N LEU A 2 -40.73 48.31 2.72
CA LEU A 2 -40.08 47.06 2.37
C LEU A 2 -40.19 46.10 3.57
N ARG A 3 -41.07 45.11 3.47
CA ARG A 3 -41.12 43.99 4.42
C ARG A 3 -39.84 43.17 4.22
N SER A 4 -38.90 43.28 5.15
CA SER A 4 -37.75 42.39 5.25
C SER A 4 -38.27 41.00 5.60
N VAL A 5 -38.40 40.14 4.59
CA VAL A 5 -38.65 38.72 4.81
C VAL A 5 -37.33 38.13 5.33
N THR A 6 -37.20 38.04 6.65
CA THR A 6 -36.17 37.22 7.28
C THR A 6 -36.49 35.77 6.96
N ARG A 7 -36.01 35.30 5.80
CA ARG A 7 -35.88 33.88 5.53
C ARG A 7 -34.87 33.34 6.53
N GLY A 8 -35.37 32.91 7.69
CA GLY A 8 -34.58 32.09 8.60
C GLY A 8 -34.16 30.86 7.82
N LEU A 9 -32.87 30.75 7.50
CA LEU A 9 -32.32 29.46 7.12
C LEU A 9 -32.48 28.58 8.35
N TRP A 10 -33.48 27.70 8.33
CA TRP A 10 -33.65 26.67 9.34
C TRP A 10 -32.48 25.69 9.22
N TYR A 11 -31.34 26.05 9.82
CA TYR A 11 -30.23 25.13 10.03
C TYR A 11 -30.70 24.08 11.05
N LYS A 12 -31.03 22.88 10.55
CA LYS A 12 -31.35 21.75 11.41
C LYS A 12 -30.06 21.19 12.00
N PHE A 13 -29.85 21.38 13.30
CA PHE A 13 -28.73 20.79 14.03
C PHE A 13 -28.94 19.28 14.22
N ASN A 14 -28.37 18.49 13.31
CA ASN A 14 -28.51 17.03 13.33
C ASN A 14 -27.39 16.31 14.09
N ASP A 15 -26.27 16.97 14.40
CA ASP A 15 -25.14 16.38 15.14
C ASP A 15 -25.47 16.25 16.65
N VAL A 16 -25.08 15.13 17.25
CA VAL A 16 -25.20 14.85 18.68
C VAL A 16 -24.43 15.88 19.51
N LYS A 17 -23.26 16.33 19.03
CA LYS A 17 -22.45 17.32 19.76
C LYS A 17 -23.12 18.68 19.84
N SER A 18 -23.70 19.16 18.74
CA SER A 18 -24.38 20.46 18.70
C SER A 18 -25.64 20.46 19.55
N LYS A 19 -26.42 19.36 19.55
CA LYS A 19 -27.55 19.18 20.47
C LYS A 19 -27.12 19.22 21.93
N GLY A 20 -26.03 18.53 22.29
CA GLY A 20 -25.50 18.53 23.65
C GLY A 20 -24.95 19.88 24.13
N ILE A 21 -24.52 20.75 23.20
CA ILE A 21 -24.13 22.13 23.54
C ILE A 21 -25.38 22.98 23.80
N LEU A 22 -26.39 22.90 22.92
CA LEU A 22 -27.64 23.65 23.04
C LEU A 22 -28.40 23.30 24.33
N GLU A 23 -28.51 22.01 24.67
CA GLU A 23 -29.18 21.58 25.90
C GLU A 23 -28.48 22.10 27.16
N ARG A 24 -27.15 22.17 27.17
CA ARG A 24 -26.40 22.72 28.31
C ARG A 24 -26.64 24.21 28.48
N MET A 25 -26.67 24.95 27.37
CA MET A 25 -26.95 26.39 27.38
C MET A 25 -28.41 26.69 27.77
N ALA A 26 -29.37 25.90 27.26
CA ALA A 26 -30.77 26.00 27.66
C ALA A 26 -30.93 25.74 29.17
N LYS A 27 -30.31 24.68 29.70
CA LYS A 27 -30.29 24.40 31.14
C LYS A 27 -29.63 25.53 31.95
N ALA A 28 -28.61 26.17 31.40
CA ALA A 28 -27.95 27.30 32.06
C ALA A 28 -28.87 28.55 32.12
N LYS A 29 -29.61 28.86 31.06
CA LYS A 29 -30.59 29.96 31.04
C LYS A 29 -31.75 29.70 32.00
N VAL A 30 -32.26 28.47 32.05
CA VAL A 30 -33.30 28.09 33.02
C VAL A 30 -32.79 28.23 34.46
N ARG A 31 -31.55 27.82 34.72
CA ARG A 31 -30.91 28.03 36.05
C ARG A 31 -30.69 29.50 36.39
N ALA A 32 -30.54 30.37 35.39
CA ALA A 32 -30.43 31.81 35.58
C ALA A 32 -31.80 32.50 35.82
N GLY A 33 -32.89 31.73 35.91
CA GLY A 33 -34.23 32.24 36.19
C GLY A 33 -35.07 32.59 34.96
N VAL A 34 -34.62 32.21 33.76
CA VAL A 34 -35.42 32.36 32.53
C VAL A 34 -36.45 31.23 32.45
N ASP A 35 -37.71 31.55 32.17
CA ASP A 35 -38.76 30.54 32.01
C ASP A 35 -38.44 29.62 30.82
N PRO A 36 -38.56 28.27 30.94
CA PRO A 36 -38.35 27.35 29.84
C PRO A 36 -39.07 27.71 28.53
N SER A 37 -40.24 28.36 28.62
CA SER A 37 -41.05 28.83 27.48
C SER A 37 -40.37 29.95 26.68
N ASP A 38 -39.56 30.77 27.35
CA ASP A 38 -38.90 31.96 26.79
C ASP A 38 -37.51 31.66 26.23
N VAL A 39 -37.06 30.40 26.31
CA VAL A 39 -35.76 29.98 25.80
C VAL A 39 -35.80 29.86 24.28
N ASP A 40 -35.39 30.93 23.57
CA ASP A 40 -35.20 30.88 22.12
C ASP A 40 -33.97 30.04 21.75
N MET A 41 -34.23 28.83 21.26
CA MET A 41 -33.20 27.92 20.75
C MET A 41 -32.41 28.52 19.58
N GLY A 42 -33.02 29.41 18.80
CA GLY A 42 -32.36 30.11 17.71
C GLY A 42 -31.37 31.17 18.21
N GLU A 43 -31.66 31.83 19.32
CA GLU A 43 -30.73 32.75 19.99
C GLU A 43 -29.58 32.00 20.66
N LEU A 44 -29.88 30.90 21.36
CA LEU A 44 -28.86 30.02 21.95
C LEU A 44 -27.89 29.45 20.91
N ALA A 45 -28.40 29.07 19.73
CA ALA A 45 -27.55 28.62 18.64
C ALA A 45 -26.60 29.72 18.14
N ARG A 46 -27.03 30.98 18.15
CA ARG A 46 -26.20 32.13 17.79
C ARG A 46 -25.17 32.44 18.88
N GLU A 47 -25.59 32.47 20.14
CA GLU A 47 -24.70 32.67 21.31
C GLU A 47 -23.60 31.60 21.39
N SER A 48 -23.91 30.35 21.01
CA SER A 48 -22.96 29.23 21.00
C SER A 48 -22.08 29.15 19.74
N GLY A 49 -22.25 30.07 18.78
CA GLY A 49 -21.51 30.06 17.51
C GLY A 49 -21.91 28.92 16.57
N LEU A 50 -23.03 28.24 16.82
CA LEU A 50 -23.57 27.17 15.98
C LEU A 50 -24.37 27.73 14.79
N ALA A 51 -25.01 28.88 14.96
CA ALA A 51 -25.69 29.63 13.90
C ALA A 51 -24.98 30.98 13.66
N PRO A 52 -24.89 31.44 12.41
CA PRO A 52 -24.36 32.76 12.10
C PRO A 52 -25.22 33.86 12.74
N SER A 53 -24.60 34.96 13.17
CA SER A 53 -25.33 36.11 13.72
C SER A 53 -26.20 36.78 12.66
N ASN A 54 -27.34 37.34 13.06
CA ASN A 54 -28.26 38.06 12.17
C ASN A 54 -27.64 39.34 11.56
N THR A 55 -26.45 39.73 12.02
CA THR A 55 -25.73 40.94 11.62
C THR A 55 -24.46 40.65 10.82
N ALA A 56 -24.11 39.38 10.60
CA ALA A 56 -22.92 39.04 9.82
C ALA A 56 -23.12 39.43 8.35
N ASN A 57 -22.27 40.32 7.85
CA ASN A 57 -22.17 40.60 6.43
C ASN A 57 -21.94 39.26 5.70
N ILE A 58 -22.83 38.89 4.79
CA ILE A 58 -22.80 37.61 4.06
C ILE A 58 -21.42 37.39 3.42
N GLN A 59 -20.74 38.47 3.00
CA GLN A 59 -19.39 38.41 2.44
C GLN A 59 -18.35 37.95 3.47
N GLN A 60 -18.42 38.40 4.72
CA GLN A 60 -17.50 37.97 5.78
C GLN A 60 -17.69 36.48 6.12
N PHE A 61 -18.94 36.01 6.17
CA PHE A 61 -19.23 34.59 6.38
C PHE A 61 -18.67 33.70 5.26
N VAL A 62 -18.79 34.14 4.00
CA VAL A 62 -18.22 33.42 2.86
C VAL A 62 -16.70 33.37 2.94
N GLN A 63 -16.05 34.49 3.27
CA GLN A 63 -14.60 34.57 3.43
C GLN A 63 -14.08 33.68 4.57
N GLU A 64 -14.74 33.68 5.72
CA GLU A 64 -14.39 32.82 6.85
C GLU A 64 -14.53 31.34 6.50
N LYS A 65 -15.62 30.97 5.81
CA LYS A 65 -15.83 29.60 5.34
C LYS A 65 -14.74 29.18 4.37
N GLU A 66 -14.38 30.02 3.40
CA GLU A 66 -13.28 29.73 2.46
C GLU A 66 -11.94 29.59 3.18
N ALA A 67 -11.65 30.45 4.15
CA ALA A 67 -10.44 30.36 4.96
C ALA A 67 -10.36 29.04 5.74
N VAL A 68 -11.47 28.62 6.38
CA VAL A 68 -11.54 27.34 7.10
C VAL A 68 -11.36 26.16 6.15
N MET A 69 -11.99 26.19 4.97
CA MET A 69 -11.85 25.13 3.97
C MET A 69 -10.40 25.02 3.45
N ASN A 70 -9.75 26.16 3.18
CA ASN A 70 -8.36 26.21 2.75
C ASN A 70 -7.42 25.66 3.83
N MET A 71 -7.64 26.03 5.11
CA MET A 71 -6.88 25.49 6.23
C MET A 71 -7.02 23.96 6.32
N LEU A 72 -8.23 23.42 6.17
CA LEU A 72 -8.47 21.98 6.20
C LEU A 72 -7.79 21.25 5.04
N GLN A 73 -7.82 21.84 3.83
CA GLN A 73 -7.09 21.32 2.68
C GLN A 73 -5.58 21.32 2.93
N GLU A 74 -5.02 22.40 3.46
CA GLU A 74 -3.61 22.49 3.77
C GLU A 74 -3.20 21.45 4.82
N GLN A 75 -3.99 21.27 5.88
CA GLN A 75 -3.74 20.23 6.88
C GLN A 75 -3.77 18.82 6.27
N ARG A 76 -4.70 18.56 5.34
CA ARG A 76 -4.77 17.29 4.61
C ARG A 76 -3.50 17.07 3.79
N LEU A 77 -3.06 18.07 3.02
CA LEU A 77 -1.83 17.99 2.23
C LEU A 77 -0.61 17.75 3.13
N ARG A 78 -0.49 18.47 4.25
CA ARG A 78 0.58 18.26 5.24
C ARG A 78 0.57 16.86 5.85
N ARG A 79 -0.60 16.21 6.00
CA ARG A 79 -0.70 14.82 6.46
C ARG A 79 -0.24 13.84 5.40
N ILE A 80 -0.62 14.08 4.14
CA ILE A 80 -0.19 13.26 2.99
C ILE A 80 1.32 13.34 2.82
N ALA A 81 1.89 14.56 2.77
CA ALA A 81 3.33 14.77 2.62
C ALA A 81 4.15 14.08 3.73
N ARG A 82 3.68 14.14 4.98
CA ARG A 82 4.33 13.43 6.10
C ARG A 82 4.27 11.91 5.93
N ARG A 83 3.16 11.38 5.43
CA ARG A 83 3.00 9.95 5.16
C ARG A 83 3.90 9.50 4.02
N GLU A 84 3.99 10.27 2.95
CA GLU A 84 4.87 10.00 1.80
C GLU A 84 6.33 9.97 2.24
N ALA A 85 6.78 11.00 2.95
CA ALA A 85 8.15 11.06 3.49
C ALA A 85 8.47 9.86 4.41
N PHE A 86 7.52 9.43 5.23
CA PHE A 86 7.70 8.24 6.08
C PHE A 86 7.83 6.95 5.24
N LEU A 87 7.02 6.81 4.19
CA LEU A 87 7.07 5.64 3.31
C LEU A 87 8.38 5.59 2.51
N GLU A 88 8.86 6.72 2.02
CA GLU A 88 10.18 6.84 1.37
C GLU A 88 11.31 6.45 2.33
N TRP A 89 11.28 6.96 3.56
CA TRP A 89 12.25 6.57 4.58
C TRP A 89 12.21 5.06 4.86
N GLN A 90 11.01 4.48 4.96
CA GLN A 90 10.84 3.04 5.17
C GLN A 90 11.35 2.22 3.98
N ALA A 91 11.10 2.67 2.75
CA ALA A 91 11.63 2.06 1.54
C ALA A 91 13.17 2.08 1.55
N GLY A 92 13.79 3.22 1.87
CA GLY A 92 15.24 3.34 2.01
C GLY A 92 15.83 2.39 3.06
N GLN A 93 15.15 2.15 4.17
CA GLN A 93 15.58 1.15 5.16
C GLN A 93 15.49 -0.28 4.62
N ARG A 94 14.42 -0.61 3.88
CA ARG A 94 14.26 -1.93 3.24
C ARG A 94 15.34 -2.18 2.19
N GLU A 95 15.67 -1.18 1.39
CA GLU A 95 16.74 -1.23 0.39
C GLU A 95 18.11 -1.44 1.04
N LYS A 96 18.44 -0.68 2.11
CA LYS A 96 19.67 -0.89 2.89
C LYS A 96 19.76 -2.34 3.43
N GLY A 97 18.66 -2.86 3.98
CA GLY A 97 18.59 -4.23 4.46
C GLY A 97 18.73 -5.27 3.34
N ALA A 98 18.13 -5.04 2.17
CA ALA A 98 18.26 -5.91 1.01
C ALA A 98 19.68 -5.92 0.46
N ALA A 99 20.30 -4.75 0.29
CA ALA A 99 21.68 -4.61 -0.14
C ALA A 99 22.64 -5.35 0.79
N HIS A 100 22.45 -5.23 2.12
CA HIS A 100 23.26 -5.95 3.09
C HIS A 100 23.09 -7.48 2.97
N ARG A 101 21.87 -7.98 2.73
CA ARG A 101 21.63 -9.41 2.52
C ARG A 101 22.33 -9.92 1.26
N LEU A 102 22.22 -9.19 0.15
CA LEU A 102 22.91 -9.54 -1.10
C LEU A 102 24.44 -9.53 -0.93
N LEU A 103 25.00 -8.53 -0.23
CA LEU A 103 26.42 -8.48 0.07
C LEU A 103 26.89 -9.71 0.86
N ARG A 104 26.12 -10.13 1.89
CA ARG A 104 26.42 -11.34 2.67
C ARG A 104 26.34 -12.60 1.81
N GLN A 105 25.34 -12.69 0.94
CA GLN A 105 25.20 -13.82 0.02
C GLN A 105 26.37 -13.88 -0.98
N ALA A 106 26.76 -12.74 -1.56
CA ALA A 106 27.90 -12.63 -2.46
C ALA A 106 29.21 -13.07 -1.78
N ARG A 107 29.50 -12.55 -0.57
CA ARG A 107 30.68 -12.95 0.22
C ARG A 107 30.67 -14.45 0.57
N LYS A 108 29.49 -15.00 0.93
CA LYS A 108 29.35 -16.43 1.21
C LYS A 108 29.60 -17.27 -0.04
N ALA A 109 29.07 -16.85 -1.19
CA ALA A 109 29.28 -17.51 -2.46
C ALA A 109 30.77 -17.46 -2.86
N GLU A 110 31.43 -16.31 -2.73
CA GLU A 110 32.86 -16.17 -3.03
C GLU A 110 33.73 -17.04 -2.10
N LYS A 111 33.46 -17.01 -0.78
CA LYS A 111 34.14 -17.88 0.20
C LYS A 111 33.94 -19.36 -0.12
N TYR A 112 32.72 -19.75 -0.52
CA TYR A 112 32.44 -21.10 -0.97
C TYR A 112 33.27 -21.45 -2.21
N LYS A 113 33.28 -20.60 -3.24
CA LYS A 113 34.09 -20.79 -4.44
C LYS A 113 35.56 -20.97 -4.08
N ARG A 114 36.17 -20.04 -3.33
CA ARG A 114 37.58 -20.14 -2.92
C ARG A 114 37.92 -21.46 -2.22
N ARG A 115 37.02 -21.97 -1.37
CA ARG A 115 37.24 -23.22 -0.64
C ARG A 115 36.99 -24.49 -1.46
N HIS A 116 36.05 -24.44 -2.41
CA HIS A 116 35.62 -25.63 -3.15
C HIS A 116 36.26 -25.74 -4.53
N TYR A 117 36.71 -24.64 -5.15
CA TYR A 117 37.45 -24.67 -6.41
C TYR A 117 38.79 -25.41 -6.30
N HIS A 118 39.40 -25.46 -5.11
CA HIS A 118 40.61 -26.26 -4.87
C HIS A 118 40.32 -27.64 -4.25
N ALA A 119 39.08 -27.90 -3.81
CA ALA A 119 38.69 -29.20 -3.24
C ALA A 119 38.13 -30.17 -4.30
N THR A 120 37.48 -29.65 -5.35
CA THR A 120 37.28 -30.42 -6.58
C THR A 120 38.58 -30.43 -7.36
N GLY A 121 39.42 -31.44 -7.12
CA GLY A 121 40.63 -31.66 -7.90
C GLY A 121 40.34 -31.66 -9.41
N GLY A 122 40.88 -30.66 -10.10
CA GLY A 122 41.55 -30.82 -11.39
C GLY A 122 40.86 -31.54 -12.55
N ARG A 123 39.53 -31.75 -12.59
CA ARG A 123 38.88 -32.12 -13.85
C ARG A 123 38.58 -30.86 -14.64
N MET A 124 39.56 -30.46 -15.45
CA MET A 124 39.28 -29.65 -16.62
C MET A 124 38.26 -30.41 -17.48
N LEU A 125 37.08 -29.83 -17.67
CA LEU A 125 36.14 -30.30 -18.69
C LEU A 125 36.78 -29.96 -20.04
N PRO A 126 37.14 -30.96 -20.88
CA PRO A 126 37.59 -30.66 -22.22
C PRO A 126 36.41 -30.01 -22.96
N VAL A 127 36.58 -28.76 -23.35
CA VAL A 127 35.70 -28.12 -24.33
C VAL A 127 36.05 -28.73 -25.67
N LEU A 128 35.44 -29.88 -25.99
CA LEU A 128 35.52 -30.44 -27.33
C LEU A 128 34.90 -29.42 -28.31
N PRO A 129 35.58 -29.05 -29.41
CA PRO A 129 34.97 -28.22 -30.44
C PRO A 129 33.81 -29.01 -31.05
N ALA A 130 32.59 -28.60 -30.68
CA ALA A 130 31.31 -29.24 -30.97
C ALA A 130 30.91 -29.26 -32.47
N ARG A 131 31.86 -29.45 -33.39
CA ARG A 131 31.58 -29.36 -34.84
C ARG A 131 32.08 -30.53 -35.69
N ARG A 132 32.78 -31.53 -35.15
CA ARG A 132 33.16 -32.73 -35.92
C ARG A 132 32.56 -34.03 -35.40
N GLU A 133 32.41 -34.21 -34.09
CA GLU A 133 31.95 -35.50 -33.53
C GLU A 133 30.43 -35.75 -33.68
N ALA A 134 29.63 -34.71 -33.91
CA ALA A 134 28.20 -34.86 -34.18
C ALA A 134 27.89 -35.49 -35.55
N LEU A 135 28.82 -35.37 -36.52
CA LEU A 135 28.67 -35.97 -37.84
C LEU A 135 29.03 -37.46 -37.82
N ASP A 136 30.09 -37.83 -37.08
CA ASP A 136 30.52 -39.22 -36.97
C ASP A 136 29.54 -40.07 -36.13
N ALA A 137 28.99 -39.50 -35.05
CA ALA A 137 27.96 -40.18 -34.24
C ALA A 137 26.64 -40.41 -35.00
N ALA A 138 26.25 -39.48 -35.89
CA ALA A 138 25.06 -39.63 -36.72
C ALA A 138 25.23 -40.69 -37.83
N GLN A 139 26.45 -40.85 -38.36
CA GLN A 139 26.76 -41.88 -39.36
C GLN A 139 26.80 -43.30 -38.74
N HIS A 140 27.32 -43.43 -37.51
CA HIS A 140 27.31 -44.72 -36.80
C HIS A 140 25.90 -45.16 -36.37
N LEU A 141 25.00 -44.24 -36.03
CA LEU A 141 23.62 -44.56 -35.65
C LEU A 141 22.71 -44.86 -36.87
N SER A 142 23.08 -44.38 -38.06
CA SER A 142 22.39 -44.69 -39.33
C SER A 142 22.65 -46.14 -39.79
N SER A 143 23.86 -46.66 -39.52
CA SER A 143 24.28 -48.01 -39.97
C SER A 143 23.65 -49.16 -39.16
N CYS A 144 23.20 -48.91 -37.93
CA CYS A 144 22.68 -49.94 -37.03
C CYS A 144 21.15 -50.11 -37.04
N ARG A 145 20.42 -49.53 -38.00
CA ARG A 145 18.95 -49.54 -38.02
C ARG A 145 18.37 -50.63 -38.94
N LEU A 146 18.73 -51.89 -38.71
CA LEU A 146 17.98 -53.05 -39.17
C LEU A 146 17.87 -54.05 -38.02
N GLY A 147 16.72 -54.03 -37.34
CA GLY A 147 16.38 -55.07 -36.38
C GLY A 147 15.48 -54.60 -35.26
N LEU A 148 14.23 -55.08 -35.32
CA LEU A 148 13.33 -55.35 -34.19
C LEU A 148 12.35 -54.22 -33.77
N THR A 149 11.18 -54.29 -34.43
CA THR A 149 9.81 -54.41 -33.84
C THR A 149 9.44 -53.44 -32.72
N SER A 150 8.56 -52.47 -32.97
CA SER A 150 7.08 -52.61 -32.96
C SER A 150 6.55 -53.23 -31.66
N GLU A 151 6.42 -52.42 -30.61
CA GLU A 151 5.33 -52.51 -29.63
C GLU A 151 5.26 -51.24 -28.77
N ALA A 152 4.03 -50.80 -28.47
CA ALA A 152 3.63 -49.73 -27.57
C ALA A 152 3.83 -48.26 -28.02
N VAL A 153 3.03 -47.88 -29.02
CA VAL A 153 2.31 -46.59 -29.02
C VAL A 153 1.33 -46.57 -27.84
N GLY A 154 1.38 -45.54 -26.99
CA GLY A 154 0.23 -45.20 -26.16
C GLY A 154 0.51 -44.42 -24.88
N LYS A 155 -0.13 -43.24 -24.79
CA LYS A 155 -0.45 -42.42 -23.60
C LYS A 155 0.61 -41.36 -23.26
N ALA A 156 0.47 -40.16 -23.83
CA ALA A 156 -0.37 -39.07 -23.33
C ALA A 156 0.29 -38.33 -22.16
N ASP A 157 0.47 -37.03 -22.41
CA ASP A 157 0.59 -35.92 -21.48
C ASP A 157 0.29 -36.27 -20.01
N THR A 158 1.26 -36.07 -19.14
CA THR A 158 1.14 -35.19 -17.97
C THR A 158 2.36 -35.31 -17.09
N GLN A 159 2.73 -34.17 -16.52
CA GLN A 159 3.40 -34.03 -15.23
C GLN A 159 4.92 -34.20 -15.15
N LYS A 160 5.50 -33.09 -14.66
CA LYS A 160 6.63 -32.99 -13.73
C LYS A 160 8.01 -33.10 -14.38
N CYS A 161 8.55 -31.91 -14.64
CA CYS A 161 9.97 -31.63 -14.53
C CYS A 161 10.43 -32.05 -13.10
N THR A 162 10.77 -33.33 -12.95
CA THR A 162 11.32 -33.89 -11.72
C THR A 162 12.74 -33.39 -11.57
N ARG A 163 12.85 -32.34 -10.76
CA ARG A 163 13.99 -31.97 -9.93
C ARG A 163 14.72 -33.23 -9.44
N LEU A 164 15.82 -33.59 -10.11
CA LEU A 164 16.72 -34.65 -9.66
C LEU A 164 17.44 -34.16 -8.39
N PHE A 165 16.90 -34.57 -7.23
CA PHE A 165 17.66 -34.63 -6.00
C PHE A 165 18.65 -35.78 -6.12
N LEU A 166 19.93 -35.47 -6.34
CA LEU A 166 21.00 -36.43 -6.12
C LEU A 166 21.46 -36.31 -4.67
N THR A 167 20.92 -37.19 -3.83
CA THR A 167 21.44 -37.46 -2.49
C THR A 167 22.80 -38.13 -2.63
N LEU A 168 23.86 -37.46 -2.16
CA LEU A 168 25.19 -38.06 -2.04
C LEU A 168 25.17 -39.04 -0.85
N GLY A 169 25.12 -40.33 -1.16
CA GLY A 169 25.43 -41.39 -0.20
C GLY A 169 26.87 -41.28 0.28
N LYS A 170 27.04 -41.24 1.60
CA LYS A 170 28.33 -41.35 2.28
C LYS A 170 28.92 -42.75 2.06
N LYS A 171 30.19 -42.82 1.67
CA LYS A 171 31.18 -43.75 2.24
C LYS A 171 32.52 -43.03 2.29
#